data_AF-A0A0J5FMD8-F1
#
_entry.id   AF-A0A0J5FMD8-F1
#
_cell.length_a   1.000
_cell.length_b   1.000
_cell.length_c   1.000
_cell.angle_alpha   90.00
_cell.angle_beta   90.00
_cell.angle_gamma   90.00
#
_symmetry.space_group_name_H-M   'P 1'
#
loop_
_entity.id
_entity.type
_entity.pdbx_description
1 polymer ?
#
loop_
_entity_poly.entity_id
_entity_poly.type
_entity_poly.pdbx_seq_one_letter_code
_entity_poly.pdbx_strand_id
1 'polypeptide(L)'
;MAMLTNNINKILIIAILSIPKMGFSSVDENLNYCATTESWVAQKVIQHAVEANKQLDPQNVVSTVIARHLLAKDKLPITLSDWGQLYNQTIKISIPFIDKQKSPVTFIATSIISTEECSLTEPSYIDITSEIWTIPTSLADDK
;
A
#
# COMPACT_ATOMS: atom_id res chain seq x y z
N MET A 1 49.83 -42.38 -39.37
CA MET A 1 49.77 -40.91 -39.58
C MET A 1 48.71 -40.70 -40.66
N ALA A 2 47.53 -40.14 -40.46
CA ALA A 2 46.84 -39.58 -39.31
C ALA A 2 45.32 -39.85 -39.49
N MET A 3 44.60 -40.00 -38.38
CA MET A 3 43.13 -39.98 -38.32
C MET A 3 42.61 -38.67 -38.93
N LEU A 4 41.58 -38.74 -39.78
CA LEU A 4 40.76 -37.57 -40.08
C LEU A 4 39.50 -37.63 -39.22
N THR A 5 39.46 -36.74 -38.24
CA THR A 5 38.49 -36.63 -37.16
C THR A 5 37.14 -36.08 -37.65
N ASN A 6 36.07 -36.59 -37.05
CA ASN A 6 34.68 -36.15 -37.19
C ASN A 6 34.53 -34.62 -37.00
N ASN A 7 33.90 -33.93 -37.95
CA ASN A 7 33.34 -32.59 -37.75
C ASN A 7 31.82 -32.71 -37.55
N ILE A 8 31.40 -32.89 -36.29
CA ILE A 8 30.00 -32.80 -35.90
C ILE A 8 29.64 -31.31 -35.85
N ASN A 9 28.91 -30.84 -36.86
CA ASN A 9 28.22 -29.55 -36.83
C ASN A 9 27.24 -29.53 -35.65
N LYS A 10 27.65 -28.97 -34.52
CA LYS A 10 26.76 -28.66 -33.40
C LYS A 10 26.14 -27.28 -33.63
N ILE A 11 25.05 -27.24 -34.39
CA ILE A 11 24.16 -26.08 -34.37
C ILE A 11 23.39 -26.14 -33.05
N LEU A 12 23.84 -25.34 -32.08
CA LEU A 12 23.15 -25.16 -30.80
C LEU A 12 21.96 -24.21 -31.04
N ILE A 13 20.78 -24.76 -31.33
CA ILE A 13 19.54 -23.98 -31.38
C ILE A 13 19.16 -23.64 -29.94
N ILE A 14 19.56 -22.45 -29.47
CA ILE A 14 19.05 -21.88 -28.23
C ILE A 14 17.65 -21.35 -28.54
N ALA A 15 16.64 -22.18 -28.29
CA ALA A 15 15.25 -21.73 -28.28
C ALA A 15 15.05 -20.81 -27.07
N ILE A 16 15.14 -19.49 -27.30
CA ILE A 16 14.74 -18.50 -26.31
C ILE A 16 13.22 -18.58 -26.21
N LEU A 17 12.74 -19.31 -25.19
CA LEU A 17 11.36 -19.24 -24.74
C LEU A 17 11.14 -17.81 -24.24
N SER A 18 10.59 -16.96 -25.12
CA SER A 18 10.07 -15.65 -24.76
C SER A 18 8.84 -15.88 -23.88
N ILE A 19 9.06 -16.11 -22.58
CA ILE A 19 7.96 -16.02 -21.61
C ILE A 19 7.58 -14.54 -21.60
N PRO A 20 6.36 -14.15 -22.00
CA PRO A 20 5.93 -12.78 -21.83
C PRO A 20 5.94 -12.52 -20.32
N LYS A 21 6.87 -11.68 -19.85
CA LYS A 21 6.78 -11.14 -18.50
C LYS A 21 5.47 -10.36 -18.45
N MET A 22 4.47 -10.92 -17.79
CA MET A 22 3.32 -10.16 -17.33
C MET A 22 3.85 -9.11 -16.36
N GLY A 23 4.15 -7.91 -16.87
CA GLY A 23 4.74 -6.78 -16.14
C GLY A 23 3.77 -6.08 -15.18
N PHE A 24 2.84 -6.82 -14.57
CA PHE A 24 1.86 -6.27 -13.63
C PHE A 24 2.21 -6.58 -12.16
N SER A 25 3.10 -7.55 -11.91
CA SER A 25 3.42 -7.99 -10.53
C SER A 25 4.13 -6.92 -9.71
N SER A 26 5.04 -6.13 -10.30
CA SER A 26 5.84 -5.15 -9.55
C SER A 26 5.07 -3.87 -9.22
N VAL A 27 4.13 -3.47 -10.09
CA VAL A 27 3.29 -2.28 -9.87
C VAL A 27 2.38 -2.51 -8.66
N ASP A 28 1.71 -3.65 -8.60
CA ASP A 28 0.84 -3.98 -7.48
C ASP A 28 1.64 -4.19 -6.19
N GLU A 29 2.83 -4.79 -6.27
CA GLU A 29 3.73 -4.97 -5.12
C GLU A 29 4.15 -3.63 -4.51
N ASN A 30 4.60 -2.68 -5.33
CA ASN A 30 5.01 -1.36 -4.85
C ASN A 30 3.83 -0.57 -4.26
N LEU A 31 2.67 -0.59 -4.92
CA LEU A 31 1.49 0.09 -4.39
C LEU A 31 1.02 -0.56 -3.07
N ASN A 32 1.14 -1.87 -2.94
CA ASN A 32 0.82 -2.59 -1.71
C ASN A 32 1.80 -2.27 -0.58
N TYR A 33 3.08 -2.05 -0.88
CA TYR A 33 4.05 -1.54 0.09
C TYR A 33 3.60 -0.20 0.67
N CYS A 34 3.04 0.71 -0.14
CA CYS A 34 2.52 1.99 0.36
C CYS A 34 1.36 1.87 1.35
N ALA A 35 0.79 0.68 1.53
CA ALA A 35 -0.25 0.42 2.51
C ALA A 35 0.24 -0.23 3.80
N THR A 36 1.53 -0.57 3.89
CA THR A 36 2.08 -1.23 5.08
C THR A 36 2.40 -0.22 6.18
N THR A 37 2.73 -0.73 7.36
CA THR A 37 3.16 0.06 8.52
C THR A 37 4.46 0.82 8.28
N GLU A 38 5.30 0.35 7.36
CA GLU A 38 6.58 0.96 7.00
C GLU A 38 6.44 2.12 6.02
N SER A 39 5.27 2.26 5.38
CA SER A 39 4.99 3.37 4.47
C SER A 39 5.14 4.71 5.19
N TRP A 40 5.61 5.74 4.47
CA TRP A 40 5.78 7.07 5.05
C TRP A 40 4.48 7.63 5.66
N VAL A 41 3.34 7.35 5.02
CA VAL A 41 2.00 7.70 5.54
C VAL A 41 1.73 7.07 6.90
N ALA A 42 1.95 5.76 7.02
CA ALA A 42 1.72 5.06 8.26
C ALA A 42 2.67 5.52 9.35
N GLN A 43 3.96 5.65 9.04
CA GLN A 43 4.98 6.13 9.99
C GLN A 43 4.65 7.52 10.53
N LYS A 44 4.16 8.43 9.69
CA LYS A 44 3.75 9.78 10.11
C LYS A 44 2.63 9.74 11.16
N VAL A 45 1.59 8.95 10.90
CA VAL A 45 0.45 8.81 11.82
C VAL A 45 0.85 8.10 13.10
N ILE A 46 1.63 7.01 13.00
CA ILE A 46 2.12 6.26 14.17
C ILE A 46 2.99 7.15 15.06
N GLN A 47 3.92 7.89 14.46
CA GLN A 47 4.79 8.80 15.20
C GLN A 47 3.96 9.84 15.95
N HIS A 48 3.05 10.53 15.26
CA HIS A 48 2.20 11.54 15.89
C HIS A 48 1.36 10.98 17.03
N ALA A 49 0.73 9.81 16.85
CA ALA A 49 -0.08 9.16 17.87
C ALA A 49 0.73 8.73 19.10
N VAL A 50 1.91 8.14 18.90
CA VAL A 50 2.81 7.67 19.98
C VAL A 50 3.47 8.85 20.70
N GLU A 51 3.71 9.96 20.00
CA GLU A 51 4.15 11.21 20.62
C GLU A 51 3.09 11.76 21.57
N ALA A 52 1.82 11.76 21.14
CA ALA A 52 0.69 12.21 21.96
C ALA A 52 0.36 11.23 23.11
N ASN A 53 0.54 9.92 22.92
CA ASN A 53 0.20 8.89 23.91
C ASN A 53 1.26 7.78 23.98
N LYS A 54 2.13 7.88 25.00
CA LYS A 54 3.25 6.94 25.23
C LYS A 54 2.84 5.53 25.69
N GLN A 55 1.54 5.29 25.95
CA GLN A 55 1.02 3.96 26.30
C GLN A 55 0.70 3.11 25.07
N LEU A 56 0.80 3.69 23.87
CA LEU A 56 0.62 2.97 22.61
C LEU A 56 1.83 2.10 22.30
N ASP A 57 1.57 0.97 21.66
CA ASP A 57 2.57 -0.01 21.25
C ASP A 57 2.86 0.11 19.75
N PRO A 58 3.93 0.83 19.35
CA PRO A 58 4.28 1.01 17.94
C PRO A 58 4.78 -0.27 17.26
N GLN A 59 5.08 -1.34 18.00
CA GLN A 59 5.63 -2.58 17.44
C GLN A 59 4.53 -3.52 16.92
N ASN A 60 3.28 -3.32 17.35
CA ASN A 60 2.15 -4.18 17.02
C ASN A 60 1.05 -3.45 16.22
N VAL A 61 1.44 -2.44 15.45
CA VAL A 61 0.53 -1.67 14.60
C VAL A 61 0.02 -2.52 13.45
N VAL A 62 -1.24 -2.34 13.09
CA VAL A 62 -1.84 -2.94 11.89
C VAL A 62 -2.21 -1.83 10.93
N SER A 63 -1.74 -1.94 9.68
CA SER A 63 -2.16 -1.08 8.57
C SER A 63 -2.90 -1.90 7.52
N THR A 64 -4.01 -1.39 7.01
CA THR A 64 -4.84 -2.08 6.01
C THR A 64 -5.34 -1.11 4.95
N VAL A 65 -5.33 -1.52 3.69
CA VAL A 65 -5.97 -0.74 2.60
C VAL A 65 -7.47 -0.71 2.82
N ILE A 66 -8.06 0.49 2.86
CA ILE A 66 -9.51 0.68 2.74
C ILE A 66 -9.88 0.82 1.27
N ALA A 67 -9.17 1.72 0.57
CA ALA A 67 -9.47 2.04 -0.82
C ALA A 67 -8.21 2.50 -1.55
N ARG A 68 -8.15 2.20 -2.85
CA ARG A 68 -7.15 2.74 -3.78
C ARG A 68 -7.84 3.05 -5.10
N HIS A 69 -7.70 4.28 -5.57
CA HIS A 69 -8.32 4.74 -6.81
C HIS A 69 -7.29 5.39 -7.72
N LEU A 70 -7.25 4.95 -8.98
CA LEU A 70 -6.46 5.60 -10.02
C LEU A 70 -6.98 7.03 -10.24
N LEU A 71 -6.10 8.02 -10.15
CA LEU A 71 -6.43 9.40 -10.47
C LEU A 71 -6.45 9.56 -11.99
N ALA A 72 -7.54 10.09 -12.52
CA ALA A 72 -7.73 10.28 -13.95
C ALA A 72 -8.37 11.64 -14.24
N LYS A 73 -7.96 12.24 -15.36
CA LYS A 73 -8.60 13.42 -15.96
C LYS A 73 -9.16 13.02 -17.31
N ASP A 74 -10.44 13.26 -17.54
CA ASP A 74 -11.12 12.90 -18.81
C ASP A 74 -10.92 11.42 -19.21
N LYS A 75 -10.94 10.52 -18.21
CA LYS A 75 -10.68 9.06 -18.32
C LYS A 75 -9.24 8.67 -18.66
N LEU A 76 -8.32 9.63 -18.77
CA LEU A 76 -6.90 9.36 -18.95
C LEU A 76 -6.20 9.38 -17.58
N PRO A 77 -5.37 8.37 -17.26
CA PRO A 77 -4.59 8.35 -16.02
C PRO A 77 -3.75 9.63 -15.87
N ILE A 78 -3.71 10.19 -14.67
CA ILE A 78 -2.77 11.25 -14.33
C ILE A 78 -1.43 10.59 -14.06
N THR A 79 -0.43 10.95 -14.85
CA THR A 79 0.95 10.47 -14.73
C THR A 79 1.85 11.65 -14.37
N LEU A 80 2.73 11.46 -13.39
CA LEU A 80 3.71 12.47 -12.99
C LEU A 80 5.13 11.98 -13.31
N SER A 81 5.71 12.48 -14.40
CA SER A 81 7.08 12.20 -14.86
C SER A 81 7.61 10.82 -14.46
N ASP A 82 8.65 10.77 -13.63
CA ASP A 82 9.37 9.56 -13.22
C ASP A 82 8.60 8.73 -12.18
N TRP A 83 7.51 9.26 -11.61
CA TRP A 83 6.76 8.61 -10.53
C TRP A 83 5.60 7.75 -11.07
N GLY A 84 5.28 7.86 -12.36
CA GLY A 84 4.27 7.04 -13.00
C GLY A 84 2.83 7.48 -12.69
N GLN A 85 1.91 6.51 -12.71
CA GLN A 85 0.49 6.77 -12.49
C GLN A 85 0.20 7.12 -11.04
N LEU A 86 -0.70 8.09 -10.84
CA LEU A 86 -1.09 8.55 -9.52
C LEU A 86 -2.34 7.84 -9.02
N TYR A 87 -2.34 7.53 -7.74
CA TYR A 87 -3.47 6.93 -7.05
C TYR A 87 -3.81 7.74 -5.80
N ASN A 88 -5.09 7.84 -5.46
CA ASN A 88 -5.48 8.17 -4.10
C ASN A 88 -5.60 6.88 -3.31
N GLN A 89 -4.82 6.73 -2.25
CA GLN A 89 -4.90 5.60 -1.34
C GLN A 89 -5.38 6.03 0.04
N THR A 90 -6.33 5.28 0.58
CA THR A 90 -6.81 5.39 1.95
C THR A 90 -6.47 4.12 2.72
N ILE A 91 -5.83 4.27 3.87
CA ILE A 91 -5.47 3.18 4.77
C ILE A 91 -6.09 3.38 6.16
N LYS A 92 -6.39 2.27 6.82
CA LYS A 92 -6.74 2.23 8.25
C LYS A 92 -5.51 1.80 9.02
N ILE A 93 -5.15 2.58 10.04
CA ILE A 93 -4.04 2.29 10.94
C ILE A 93 -4.62 2.05 12.33
N SER A 94 -4.35 0.88 12.92
CA SER A 94 -4.78 0.52 14.26
C SER A 94 -3.56 0.32 15.15
N ILE A 95 -3.45 1.14 16.19
CA ILE A 95 -2.32 1.14 17.14
C ILE A 95 -2.82 0.62 18.48
N PRO A 96 -2.41 -0.59 18.90
CA PRO A 96 -2.81 -1.13 20.19
C PRO A 96 -2.13 -0.37 21.34
N PHE A 97 -2.69 -0.52 22.54
CA PHE A 97 -2.02 -0.13 23.77
C PHE A 97 -1.04 -1.24 24.21
N ILE A 98 0.03 -0.85 24.93
CA ILE A 98 0.93 -1.78 25.63
C ILE A 98 0.12 -2.67 26.61
N ASP A 99 -0.85 -2.05 27.30
CA ASP A 99 -1.89 -2.77 28.02
C ASP A 99 -2.96 -3.27 27.04
N LYS A 100 -2.88 -4.58 26.73
CA LYS A 100 -3.75 -5.25 25.76
C LYS A 100 -5.23 -5.32 26.16
N GLN A 101 -5.59 -4.86 27.36
CA GLN A 101 -6.99 -4.78 27.78
C GLN A 101 -7.71 -3.54 27.24
N LYS A 102 -6.97 -2.51 26.78
CA LYS A 102 -7.54 -1.30 26.19
C LYS A 102 -7.79 -1.49 24.69
N SER A 103 -8.88 -0.92 24.19
CA SER A 103 -9.17 -0.89 22.76
C SER A 103 -8.10 -0.09 22.00
N PRO A 104 -7.65 -0.55 20.82
CA PRO A 104 -6.69 0.18 20.00
C PRO A 104 -7.19 1.56 19.58
N VAL A 105 -6.26 2.50 19.40
CA VAL A 105 -6.53 3.78 18.73
C VAL A 105 -6.51 3.52 17.22
N THR A 106 -7.51 4.01 16.51
CA THR A 106 -7.67 3.77 15.07
C THR A 106 -7.70 5.09 14.30
N PHE A 107 -6.95 5.15 13.21
CA PHE A 107 -6.89 6.28 12.30
C PHE A 107 -7.31 5.87 10.90
N ILE A 108 -7.88 6.81 10.15
CA ILE A 108 -7.97 6.75 8.69
C ILE A 108 -6.99 7.78 8.14
N ALA A 109 -6.12 7.35 7.23
CA ALA A 109 -5.18 8.22 6.53
C ALA A 109 -5.35 8.10 5.02
N THR A 110 -5.27 9.22 4.32
CA THR A 110 -5.38 9.31 2.86
C THR A 110 -4.22 10.12 2.28
N SER A 111 -3.74 9.69 1.12
CA SER A 111 -2.61 10.30 0.42
C SER A 111 -2.69 10.05 -1.08
N ILE A 112 -2.06 10.95 -1.84
CA ILE A 112 -1.77 10.70 -3.26
C ILE A 112 -0.45 9.96 -3.32
N ILE A 113 -0.43 8.81 -3.98
CA ILE A 113 0.72 7.91 -4.09
C ILE A 113 1.03 7.58 -5.54
N SER A 114 2.17 6.95 -5.76
CA SER A 114 2.53 6.28 -7.01
C SER A 114 3.26 4.95 -6.73
N THR A 115 3.76 4.27 -7.77
CA THR A 115 4.60 3.07 -7.59
C THR A 115 5.98 3.37 -7.02
N GLU A 116 6.41 4.63 -7.03
CA GLU A 116 7.75 5.04 -6.61
C GLU A 116 7.72 5.83 -5.29
N GLU A 117 6.60 6.48 -4.97
CA GLU A 117 6.47 7.31 -3.77
C GLU A 117 5.14 7.04 -3.07
N CYS A 118 5.23 6.74 -1.78
CA CYS A 118 4.09 6.35 -0.96
C CYS A 118 3.35 7.52 -0.32
N SER A 119 3.83 8.76 -0.46
CA SER A 119 2.95 9.93 -0.49
C SER A 119 3.63 11.15 -1.11
N LEU A 120 2.96 11.79 -2.06
CA LEU A 120 3.46 12.98 -2.76
C LEU A 120 3.28 14.28 -1.96
N THR A 121 2.46 14.24 -0.90
CA THR A 121 2.14 15.37 -0.03
C THR A 121 2.09 14.91 1.42
N GLU A 122 1.95 15.84 2.36
CA GLU A 122 1.59 15.44 3.73
C GLU A 122 0.26 14.67 3.70
N PRO A 123 0.17 13.48 4.31
CA PRO A 123 -1.07 12.72 4.33
C PRO A 123 -2.12 13.43 5.18
N SER A 124 -3.36 13.38 4.73
CA SER A 124 -4.50 13.79 5.57
C SER A 124 -4.93 12.61 6.41
N TYR A 125 -5.13 12.79 7.71
CA TYR A 125 -5.60 11.71 8.58
C TYR A 125 -6.52 12.22 9.67
N ILE A 126 -7.37 11.32 10.16
CA ILE A 126 -8.32 11.57 11.24
C ILE A 126 -8.28 10.42 12.24
N ASP A 127 -8.37 10.76 13.52
CA ASP A 127 -8.62 9.79 14.58
C ASP A 127 -10.09 9.38 14.53
N ILE A 128 -10.33 8.08 14.34
CA ILE A 128 -11.67 7.48 14.33
C ILE A 128 -11.87 6.54 15.52
N THR A 129 -11.01 6.66 16.54
CA THR A 129 -11.12 5.90 17.79
C THR A 129 -12.46 6.18 18.40
N SER A 130 -13.33 5.20 18.22
CA SER A 130 -14.70 5.28 18.61
C SER A 130 -14.80 4.94 20.10
N GLU A 131 -15.12 5.92 20.93
CA GLU A 131 -16.09 5.63 21.99
C GLU A 131 -17.47 5.64 21.33
N ILE A 132 -17.84 4.52 20.68
CA ILE A 132 -19.20 4.27 20.14
C ILE A 132 -19.66 5.21 18.98
N TRP A 133 -19.45 4.81 17.72
CA TRP A 133 -20.28 5.23 16.58
C TRP A 133 -21.65 4.56 16.77
N THR A 134 -22.49 5.15 17.63
CA THR A 134 -23.91 4.85 17.62
C THR A 134 -24.47 5.58 16.41
N ILE A 135 -24.79 4.82 15.36
CA ILE A 135 -25.76 5.30 14.36
C ILE A 135 -27.01 5.63 15.18
N PRO A 136 -27.52 6.88 15.18
CA PRO A 136 -28.76 7.19 15.86
C PRO A 136 -29.84 6.31 15.25
N THR A 137 -30.26 5.29 15.98
CA THR A 137 -31.44 4.49 15.62
C THR A 137 -32.64 5.32 16.04
N SER A 138 -32.91 6.41 15.33
CA SER A 138 -34.08 7.25 15.59
C SER A 138 -34.61 7.86 14.30
N LEU A 139 -34.91 7.02 13.31
CA LEU A 139 -35.86 7.34 12.23
C LEU A 139 -36.60 6.08 11.71
N ALA A 140 -36.77 5.08 12.57
CA ALA A 140 -37.65 3.94 12.27
C ALA A 140 -38.61 3.74 13.44
N ASP A 141 -39.36 4.80 13.77
CA ASP A 141 -40.66 4.75 14.44
C ASP A 141 -41.27 6.14 14.32
N ASP A 142 -41.76 6.45 13.13
CA ASP A 142 -42.78 7.48 12.94
C ASP A 142 -43.93 6.87 12.13
N LYS A 143 -44.95 6.47 12.90
CA LYS A 143 -46.38 6.23 12.56
C LYS A 143 -46.78 5.29 11.43
#